data_AF-A0A2P1PVX3-F1
#
_entry.id   AF-A0A2P1PVX3-F1
#
_cell.length_a   1.000
_cell.length_b   1.000
_cell.length_c   1.000
_cell.angle_alpha   90.00
_cell.angle_beta   90.00
_cell.angle_gamma   90.00
#
_symmetry.space_group_name_H-M   'P 1'
#
loop_
_entity.id
_entity.type
_entity.pdbx_description
1 polymer ?
#
loop_
_entity_poly.entity_id
_entity_poly.type
_entity_poly.pdbx_seq_one_letter_code
_entity_poly.pdbx_strand_id
1 'polypeptide(L)'
;MRLLPAVLTVLTALPGFADAATARVHFAKEIELAAGEVAGDLSMIAGKISLNADSRADQILVDNGRLVMKAGSHAAGVRVNSAEAVLAGTITGDVFCGVGSLQIEAPARVDGNVVNLGCDLQIGKDVTIGGDIISFSDQNRIGPNLKLPGRVLMLPGADRRSKNRDLPKLNLLHDVHIAGGLHLGHCVQLERGNRVQAEYFGIAPHEPLNMDRDRPKACKPLPGAAGLITKPQLDGIEPVYVFTGAALSRDQTLGDATLVFMGQEVPPGAKVGHLRTINGAVVLSERAEAAALNVVNGAVVLKDSAHVRGAVEVRNGPLLLEANAVISGPVTVYNSYIQVQKGARIDGPVTFYGETLAVALGGQVGDVRIARLDDQPSEGKRGRPTVHLQEGAAVRGKLVFDRPAKLKISHGPAPQFTGISPELKIVKPDRR
;
A
#
# COMPACT_ATOMS: atom_id res chain seq x y z
N MET A 1 1.59 20.32 24.67
CA MET A 1 1.98 21.02 23.42
C MET A 1 2.45 19.96 22.44
N ARG A 2 1.80 19.88 21.27
CA ARG A 2 1.85 18.77 20.29
C ARG A 2 3.24 18.63 19.66
N LEU A 3 3.72 17.40 19.49
CA LEU A 3 4.92 17.07 18.70
C LEU A 3 4.57 15.99 17.67
N LEU A 4 4.29 16.45 16.44
CA LEU A 4 4.81 15.85 15.20
C LEU A 4 6.34 15.74 15.38
N PRO A 5 6.95 14.54 15.32
CA PRO A 5 7.69 14.16 14.11
C PRO A 5 7.94 12.63 13.98
N ALA A 6 7.15 11.89 13.21
CA ALA A 6 7.56 10.52 12.79
C ALA A 6 6.97 10.11 11.44
N VAL A 7 5.96 10.83 10.94
CA VAL A 7 5.51 10.79 9.55
C VAL A 7 6.57 11.42 8.61
N LEU A 8 7.52 12.17 9.18
CA LEU A 8 8.36 13.12 8.46
C LEU A 8 9.50 12.51 7.61
N THR A 9 9.88 11.24 7.79
CA THR A 9 11.04 10.65 7.07
C THR A 9 10.64 9.69 5.94
N VAL A 10 9.34 9.43 5.74
CA VAL A 10 8.86 8.40 4.79
C VAL A 10 8.45 8.99 3.42
N LEU A 11 8.48 10.33 3.28
CA LEU A 11 7.95 11.03 2.10
C LEU A 11 9.02 11.64 1.19
N THR A 12 10.28 11.74 1.62
CA THR A 12 11.36 12.44 0.90
C THR A 12 12.30 11.54 0.08
N ALA A 13 12.08 10.22 0.06
CA ALA A 13 12.97 9.27 -0.63
C ALA A 13 12.35 8.66 -1.90
N LEU A 14 11.80 9.50 -2.78
CA LEU A 14 11.49 9.13 -4.16
C LEU A 14 12.61 9.64 -5.08
N PRO A 15 13.17 8.82 -5.99
CA PRO A 15 13.96 9.35 -7.09
C PRO A 15 12.98 10.10 -8.02
N GLY A 16 13.07 11.43 -7.98
CA GLY A 16 12.14 12.37 -8.62
C GLY A 16 12.24 13.77 -8.01
N PHE A 17 12.57 13.87 -6.73
CA PHE A 17 12.97 15.13 -6.08
C PHE A 17 14.44 15.44 -6.38
N ALA A 18 14.76 15.73 -7.63
CA ALA A 18 16.12 16.11 -8.03
C ALA A 18 16.08 17.22 -9.08
N ASP A 19 15.33 18.28 -8.83
CA ASP A 19 15.70 19.59 -9.35
C ASP A 19 15.54 20.65 -8.24
N ALA A 20 16.67 21.23 -7.82
CA ALA A 20 16.82 21.92 -6.54
C ALA A 20 16.51 23.43 -6.62
N ALA A 21 15.97 23.93 -7.74
CA ALA A 21 15.80 25.37 -7.93
C ALA A 21 14.45 25.91 -7.40
N THR A 22 13.40 25.08 -7.30
CA THR A 22 12.02 25.57 -7.08
C THR A 22 11.15 24.71 -6.14
N ALA A 23 11.69 23.62 -5.58
CA ALA A 23 10.97 22.77 -4.64
C ALA A 23 10.66 23.51 -3.33
N ARG A 24 9.38 23.54 -2.92
CA ARG A 24 8.89 24.18 -1.70
C ARG A 24 8.26 23.12 -0.78
N VAL A 25 9.01 22.64 0.21
CA VAL A 25 8.47 21.87 1.33
C VAL A 25 8.19 22.85 2.47
N HIS A 26 6.91 23.13 2.76
CA HIS A 26 6.55 24.04 3.85
C HIS A 26 5.72 23.35 4.93
N PHE A 27 6.10 23.59 6.19
CA PHE A 27 5.26 23.36 7.38
C PHE A 27 4.35 24.57 7.68
N ALA A 28 3.99 25.33 6.64
CA ALA A 28 3.13 26.50 6.76
C ALA A 28 1.66 26.06 6.90
N LYS A 29 0.82 26.90 7.52
CA LYS A 29 -0.64 26.68 7.52
C LYS A 29 -1.22 26.68 6.11
N GLU A 30 -0.61 27.46 5.20
CA GLU A 30 -1.08 27.62 3.84
C GLU A 30 0.09 27.92 2.88
N ILE A 31 0.04 27.30 1.70
CA ILE A 31 0.82 27.66 0.51
C ILE A 31 -0.19 28.16 -0.51
N GLU A 32 -0.01 29.38 -0.97
CA GLU A 32 -0.80 29.93 -2.07
C GLU A 32 0.14 30.33 -3.20
N LEU A 33 -0.03 29.69 -4.37
CA LEU A 33 0.61 30.16 -5.58
C LEU A 33 -0.26 31.26 -6.19
N ALA A 34 0.31 32.45 -6.35
CA ALA A 34 -0.34 33.56 -7.02
C ALA A 34 -0.59 33.25 -8.50
N ALA A 35 -1.44 34.05 -9.15
CA ALA A 35 -1.72 33.85 -10.56
C ALA A 35 -0.44 33.95 -11.41
N GLY A 36 -0.23 32.98 -12.31
CA GLY A 36 0.98 32.88 -13.14
C GLY A 36 2.27 32.47 -12.40
N GLU A 37 2.23 32.23 -11.08
CA GLU A 37 3.40 31.80 -10.33
C GLU A 37 3.79 30.36 -10.69
N VAL A 38 5.09 30.11 -10.85
CA VAL A 38 5.65 28.78 -11.11
C VAL A 38 6.41 28.32 -9.87
N ALA A 39 6.08 27.13 -9.39
CA ALA A 39 6.83 26.42 -8.37
C ALA A 39 7.23 25.03 -8.90
N GLY A 40 8.24 24.42 -8.28
CA GLY A 40 8.59 23.03 -8.54
C GLY A 40 7.66 22.12 -7.76
N ASP A 41 8.23 21.14 -7.07
CA ASP A 41 7.44 20.27 -6.21
C ASP A 41 6.91 21.01 -4.97
N LEU A 42 5.63 20.78 -4.67
CA LEU A 42 4.96 21.29 -3.49
C LEU A 42 4.58 20.13 -2.57
N SER A 43 5.00 20.20 -1.32
CA SER A 43 4.59 19.25 -0.29
C SER A 43 4.13 19.93 0.97
N MET A 44 3.04 19.41 1.55
CA MET A 44 2.45 19.96 2.76
C MET A 44 1.78 18.87 3.61
N ILE A 45 1.96 19.01 4.92
CA ILE A 45 1.33 18.18 5.93
C ILE A 45 0.45 19.09 6.81
N ALA A 46 -0.82 18.76 6.98
CA ALA A 46 -1.73 19.48 7.88
C ALA A 46 -1.86 20.99 7.60
N GLY A 47 -2.20 21.35 6.36
CA GLY A 47 -2.43 22.74 5.92
C GLY A 47 -3.27 22.82 4.64
N LYS A 48 -3.22 23.96 3.95
CA LYS A 48 -3.86 24.17 2.63
C LYS A 48 -2.88 24.55 1.52
N ILE A 49 -2.91 23.86 0.37
CA ILE A 49 -2.25 24.32 -0.88
C ILE A 49 -3.35 24.88 -1.79
N SER A 50 -3.16 26.09 -2.29
CA SER A 50 -4.03 26.73 -3.27
C SER A 50 -3.24 27.13 -4.50
N LEU A 51 -3.67 26.68 -5.68
CA LEU A 51 -3.13 27.11 -6.97
C LEU A 51 -4.13 28.05 -7.63
N ASN A 52 -3.74 29.30 -7.86
CA ASN A 52 -4.54 30.28 -8.60
C ASN A 52 -4.43 30.08 -10.12
N ALA A 53 -5.24 30.82 -10.88
CA ALA A 53 -5.25 30.74 -12.35
C ALA A 53 -3.84 30.93 -12.93
N ASP A 54 -3.52 30.17 -13.97
CA ASP A 54 -2.24 30.19 -14.70
C ASP A 54 -1.00 29.83 -13.87
N SER A 55 -1.15 29.52 -12.58
CA SER A 55 -0.05 29.01 -11.76
C SER A 55 0.35 27.59 -12.18
N ARG A 56 1.61 27.22 -11.92
CA ARG A 56 2.16 25.92 -12.28
C ARG A 56 2.94 25.34 -11.10
N ALA A 57 2.74 24.05 -10.86
CA ALA A 57 3.54 23.24 -9.95
C ALA A 57 3.96 21.95 -10.67
N ASP A 58 5.07 21.33 -10.23
CA ASP A 58 5.47 20.02 -10.75
C ASP A 58 4.66 18.93 -10.03
N GLN A 59 5.19 18.30 -8.99
CA GLN A 59 4.44 17.35 -8.18
C GLN A 59 3.81 18.03 -6.97
N ILE A 60 2.54 17.75 -6.71
CA ILE A 60 1.83 18.22 -5.52
C ILE A 60 1.54 17.05 -4.59
N LEU A 61 1.92 17.19 -3.33
CA LEU A 61 1.70 16.20 -2.28
C LEU A 61 1.07 16.83 -1.05
N VAL A 62 -0.16 16.42 -0.73
CA VAL A 62 -0.88 16.88 0.47
C VAL A 62 -1.22 15.70 1.38
N ASP A 63 -0.74 15.75 2.61
CA ASP A 63 -1.09 14.79 3.66
C ASP A 63 -1.87 15.47 4.78
N ASN A 64 -3.01 14.90 5.16
CA ASN A 64 -3.86 15.39 6.25
C ASN A 64 -4.28 16.87 6.12
N GLY A 65 -4.52 17.34 4.89
CA GLY A 65 -4.74 18.75 4.59
C GLY A 65 -5.76 18.99 3.49
N ARG A 66 -5.61 20.12 2.78
CA ARG A 66 -6.47 20.49 1.67
C ARG A 66 -5.68 20.94 0.45
N LEU A 67 -6.08 20.47 -0.73
CA LEU A 67 -5.61 20.96 -2.02
C LEU A 67 -6.76 21.62 -2.77
N VAL A 68 -6.54 22.84 -3.27
CA VAL A 68 -7.46 23.53 -4.18
C VAL A 68 -6.69 23.97 -5.41
N MET A 69 -6.97 23.36 -6.56
CA MET A 69 -6.49 23.82 -7.85
C MET A 69 -7.61 24.56 -8.57
N LYS A 70 -7.45 25.85 -8.82
CA LYS A 70 -8.44 26.65 -9.57
C LYS A 70 -8.32 26.40 -11.07
N ALA A 71 -9.38 26.77 -11.81
CA ALA A 71 -9.36 26.73 -13.28
C ALA A 71 -8.15 27.50 -13.85
N GLY A 72 -7.53 26.93 -14.88
CA GLY A 72 -6.31 27.48 -15.48
C GLY A 72 -5.01 27.20 -14.72
N SER A 73 -5.05 26.64 -13.50
CA SER A 73 -3.83 26.14 -12.85
C SER A 73 -3.31 24.85 -13.49
N HIS A 74 -2.02 24.56 -13.32
CA HIS A 74 -1.37 23.37 -13.87
C HIS A 74 -0.56 22.62 -12.80
N ALA A 75 -0.62 21.29 -12.83
CA ALA A 75 0.27 20.41 -12.08
C ALA A 75 0.80 19.28 -12.97
N ALA A 76 2.02 18.82 -12.75
CA ALA A 76 2.53 17.62 -13.42
C ALA A 76 1.99 16.33 -12.79
N GLY A 77 1.69 16.32 -11.49
CA GLY A 77 1.06 15.20 -10.81
C GLY A 77 0.50 15.60 -9.45
N VAL A 78 -0.53 14.88 -8.99
CA VAL A 78 -1.22 15.18 -7.74
C VAL A 78 -1.34 13.93 -6.89
N ARG A 79 -0.89 14.01 -5.63
CA ARG A 79 -1.03 12.97 -4.63
C ARG A 79 -1.63 13.55 -3.36
N VAL A 80 -2.76 13.01 -2.94
CA VAL A 80 -3.42 13.42 -1.70
C VAL A 80 -3.70 12.23 -0.80
N ASN A 81 -3.42 12.37 0.49
CA ASN A 81 -3.60 11.32 1.48
C ASN A 81 -4.24 11.88 2.74
N SER A 82 -5.27 11.21 3.25
CA SER A 82 -6.09 11.68 4.37
C SER A 82 -6.53 13.15 4.22
N ALA A 83 -6.82 13.59 2.99
CA ALA A 83 -6.95 15.00 2.63
C ALA A 83 -8.18 15.25 1.75
N GLU A 84 -8.58 16.53 1.66
CA GLU A 84 -9.59 17.00 0.70
C GLU A 84 -8.90 17.62 -0.50
N ALA A 85 -9.27 17.21 -1.71
CA ALA A 85 -8.77 17.79 -2.95
C ALA A 85 -9.93 18.24 -3.84
N VAL A 86 -9.86 19.50 -4.28
CA VAL A 86 -10.75 20.06 -5.30
C VAL A 86 -9.89 20.49 -6.49
N LEU A 87 -10.06 19.83 -7.63
CA LEU A 87 -9.21 19.96 -8.80
C LEU A 87 -10.03 20.52 -9.97
N ALA A 88 -9.82 21.79 -10.32
CA ALA A 88 -10.43 22.44 -11.49
C ALA A 88 -9.41 22.80 -12.59
N GLY A 89 -8.12 22.50 -12.38
CA GLY A 89 -7.01 22.81 -13.29
C GLY A 89 -6.64 21.68 -14.25
N THR A 90 -5.52 21.84 -14.96
CA THR A 90 -4.93 20.82 -15.84
C THR A 90 -3.86 20.03 -15.09
N ILE A 91 -3.90 18.70 -15.21
CA ILE A 91 -2.94 17.80 -14.61
C ILE A 91 -2.38 16.92 -15.72
N THR A 92 -1.08 17.04 -16.02
CA THR A 92 -0.48 16.34 -17.17
C THR A 92 -0.14 14.88 -16.88
N GLY A 93 -0.07 14.51 -15.60
CA GLY A 93 0.19 13.15 -15.14
C GLY A 93 -0.97 12.58 -14.32
N ASP A 94 -0.63 11.70 -13.38
CA ASP A 94 -1.62 10.97 -12.60
C ASP A 94 -2.15 11.77 -11.41
N VAL A 95 -3.39 11.45 -11.03
CA VAL A 95 -4.02 11.87 -9.78
C VAL A 95 -4.17 10.65 -8.87
N PHE A 96 -3.62 10.73 -7.67
CA PHE A 96 -3.71 9.69 -6.66
C PHE A 96 -4.41 10.22 -5.41
N CYS A 97 -5.43 9.50 -4.95
CA CYS A 97 -6.10 9.77 -3.68
C CYS A 97 -6.09 8.54 -2.78
N GLY A 98 -5.40 8.61 -1.65
CA GLY A 98 -5.32 7.51 -0.69
C GLY A 98 -6.59 7.36 0.14
N VAL A 99 -6.92 8.38 0.93
CA VAL A 99 -8.09 8.46 1.81
C VAL A 99 -8.55 9.91 1.88
N GLY A 100 -9.85 10.17 1.96
CA GLY A 100 -10.40 11.53 2.10
C GLY A 100 -11.48 11.84 1.07
N SER A 101 -11.39 13.00 0.41
CA SER A 101 -12.33 13.42 -0.63
C SER A 101 -11.57 13.92 -1.84
N LEU A 102 -11.96 13.44 -3.03
CA LEU A 102 -11.40 13.89 -4.30
C LEU A 102 -12.53 14.38 -5.21
N GLN A 103 -12.55 15.68 -5.46
CA GLN A 103 -13.46 16.34 -6.36
C GLN A 103 -12.67 16.83 -7.57
N ILE A 104 -13.05 16.39 -8.76
CA ILE A 104 -12.49 16.86 -10.04
C ILE A 104 -13.61 17.61 -10.74
N GLU A 105 -13.49 18.93 -10.90
CA GLU A 105 -14.56 19.80 -11.37
C GLU A 105 -14.22 20.44 -12.70
N ALA A 106 -15.22 20.71 -13.55
CA ALA A 106 -14.97 21.48 -14.76
C ALA A 106 -14.29 22.82 -14.45
N PRO A 107 -13.34 23.26 -15.29
CA PRO A 107 -12.93 22.69 -16.58
C PRO A 107 -11.73 21.73 -16.48
N ALA A 108 -11.62 20.95 -15.40
CA ALA A 108 -10.46 20.10 -15.18
C ALA A 108 -10.18 19.12 -16.32
N ARG A 109 -8.88 18.95 -16.55
CA ARG A 109 -8.33 17.98 -17.49
C ARG A 109 -7.22 17.20 -16.81
N VAL A 110 -7.32 15.88 -16.81
CA VAL A 110 -6.27 14.98 -16.34
C VAL A 110 -5.79 14.19 -17.54
N ASP A 111 -4.54 14.38 -17.98
CA ASP A 111 -3.95 13.64 -19.10
C ASP A 111 -3.33 12.30 -18.68
N GLY A 112 -3.42 11.95 -17.40
CA GLY A 112 -3.05 10.65 -16.86
C GLY A 112 -4.24 9.87 -16.26
N ASN A 113 -3.90 8.95 -15.35
CA ASN A 113 -4.85 8.10 -14.66
C ASN A 113 -5.40 8.79 -13.40
N VAL A 114 -6.60 8.40 -13.00
CA VAL A 114 -7.16 8.71 -11.68
C VAL A 114 -7.19 7.44 -10.84
N VAL A 115 -6.34 7.38 -9.82
CA VAL A 115 -6.24 6.26 -8.89
C VAL A 115 -6.82 6.68 -7.54
N ASN A 116 -8.02 6.20 -7.25
CA ASN A 116 -8.73 6.45 -6.01
C ASN A 116 -8.76 5.20 -5.13
N LEU A 117 -8.10 5.25 -3.97
CA LEU A 117 -7.96 4.06 -3.13
C LEU A 117 -8.86 4.05 -1.89
N GLY A 118 -9.54 5.15 -1.61
CA GLY A 118 -10.31 5.29 -0.38
C GLY A 118 -10.89 6.67 -0.17
N CYS A 119 -10.94 7.50 -1.21
CA CYS A 119 -11.59 8.79 -1.17
C CYS A 119 -13.01 8.72 -1.72
N ASP A 120 -13.88 9.58 -1.22
CA ASP A 120 -15.15 9.85 -1.88
C ASP A 120 -14.85 10.58 -3.19
N LEU A 121 -14.91 9.84 -4.30
CA LEU A 121 -14.56 10.34 -5.63
C LEU A 121 -15.79 10.96 -6.29
N GLN A 122 -15.68 12.23 -6.65
CA GLN A 122 -16.68 12.95 -7.41
C GLN A 122 -16.00 13.58 -8.63
N ILE A 123 -16.31 13.05 -9.81
CA ILE A 123 -15.96 13.66 -11.08
C ILE A 123 -17.16 14.50 -11.52
N GLY A 124 -16.93 15.77 -11.78
CA GLY A 124 -17.94 16.74 -12.17
C GLY A 124 -18.36 16.60 -13.63
N LYS A 125 -19.28 17.48 -14.05
CA LYS A 125 -19.69 17.58 -15.46
C LYS A 125 -18.54 18.07 -16.32
N ASP A 126 -18.50 17.65 -17.59
CA ASP A 126 -17.58 18.20 -18.61
C ASP A 126 -16.08 18.10 -18.25
N VAL A 127 -15.71 17.16 -17.36
CA VAL A 127 -14.32 16.85 -17.03
C VAL A 127 -13.74 15.92 -18.09
N THR A 128 -12.46 16.08 -18.41
CA THR A 128 -11.72 15.15 -19.29
C THR A 128 -10.69 14.37 -18.48
N ILE A 129 -10.73 13.04 -18.59
CA ILE A 129 -9.70 12.15 -18.07
C ILE A 129 -9.14 11.38 -19.27
N GLY A 130 -7.83 11.45 -19.48
CA GLY A 130 -7.12 10.87 -20.62
C GLY A 130 -6.70 9.41 -20.40
N GLY A 131 -6.50 9.00 -19.15
CA GLY A 131 -6.13 7.64 -18.77
C GLY A 131 -7.28 6.81 -18.21
N ASP A 132 -6.93 5.84 -17.37
CA ASP A 132 -7.86 4.96 -16.67
C ASP A 132 -8.38 5.62 -15.37
N ILE A 133 -9.58 5.23 -14.95
CA ILE A 133 -10.10 5.48 -13.61
C ILE A 133 -10.08 4.16 -12.85
N ILE A 134 -9.31 4.10 -11.76
CA ILE A 134 -9.21 2.93 -10.89
C ILE A 134 -9.69 3.35 -9.51
N SER A 135 -10.75 2.72 -9.02
CA SER A 135 -11.34 3.06 -7.71
C SER A 135 -11.55 1.85 -6.80
N PHE A 136 -11.23 2.04 -5.51
CA PHE A 136 -11.47 1.11 -4.41
C PHE A 136 -12.37 1.71 -3.32
N SER A 137 -12.99 2.87 -3.56
CA SER A 137 -13.80 3.54 -2.53
C SER A 137 -15.23 3.05 -2.47
N ASP A 138 -15.93 3.32 -1.36
CA ASP A 138 -17.33 2.94 -1.20
C ASP A 138 -18.27 3.84 -2.02
N GLN A 139 -17.88 5.08 -2.32
CA GLN A 139 -18.70 6.06 -3.03
C GLN A 139 -17.95 6.67 -4.21
N ASN A 140 -18.50 6.46 -5.41
CA ASN A 140 -17.96 6.99 -6.66
C ASN A 140 -19.07 7.57 -7.49
N ARG A 141 -18.91 8.84 -7.87
CA ARG A 141 -19.85 9.53 -8.74
C ARG A 141 -19.10 10.10 -9.93
N ILE A 142 -19.54 9.71 -11.12
CA ILE A 142 -19.03 10.21 -12.39
C ILE A 142 -20.10 11.09 -13.03
N GLY A 143 -19.75 12.37 -13.17
CA GLY A 143 -20.58 13.44 -13.70
C GLY A 143 -20.92 13.27 -15.17
N PRO A 144 -21.87 14.08 -15.68
CA PRO A 144 -22.32 13.93 -17.05
C PRO A 144 -21.30 14.42 -18.07
N ASN A 145 -21.47 13.97 -19.33
CA ASN A 145 -20.63 14.32 -20.47
C ASN A 145 -19.15 13.89 -20.34
N LEU A 146 -18.84 12.95 -19.44
CA LEU A 146 -17.49 12.39 -19.37
C LEU A 146 -17.22 11.58 -20.65
N LYS A 147 -16.12 11.94 -21.33
CA LYS A 147 -15.51 11.12 -22.38
C LYS A 147 -14.21 10.55 -21.83
N LEU A 148 -14.19 9.24 -21.60
CA LEU A 148 -13.04 8.52 -21.09
C LEU A 148 -12.54 7.58 -22.18
N PRO A 149 -11.36 7.82 -22.78
CA PRO A 149 -10.76 6.89 -23.72
C PRO A 149 -10.24 5.63 -23.00
N GLY A 150 -9.81 5.76 -21.74
CA GLY A 150 -9.38 4.65 -20.91
C GLY A 150 -10.52 3.83 -20.31
N ARG A 151 -10.16 2.98 -19.36
CA ARG A 151 -11.03 2.06 -18.64
C ARG A 151 -11.54 2.65 -17.34
N VAL A 152 -12.66 2.12 -16.86
CA VAL A 152 -13.06 2.24 -15.46
C VAL A 152 -12.93 0.87 -14.80
N LEU A 153 -12.05 0.76 -13.81
CA LEU A 153 -11.95 -0.39 -12.92
C LEU A 153 -12.44 0.01 -11.53
N MET A 154 -13.52 -0.62 -11.09
CA MET A 154 -14.11 -0.37 -9.77
C MET A 154 -14.04 -1.65 -8.96
N LEU A 155 -13.34 -1.62 -7.84
CA LEU A 155 -13.13 -2.74 -6.94
C LEU A 155 -13.73 -2.43 -5.57
N PRO A 156 -14.15 -3.46 -4.81
CA PRO A 156 -14.66 -3.22 -3.46
C PRO A 156 -13.55 -2.74 -2.52
N GLY A 157 -13.88 -1.81 -1.62
CA GLY A 157 -12.96 -1.30 -0.62
C GLY A 157 -12.52 -2.34 0.43
N ALA A 158 -11.35 -2.11 1.02
CA ALA A 158 -10.65 -3.07 1.89
C ALA A 158 -11.29 -3.27 3.28
N ASP A 159 -12.16 -2.37 3.77
CA ASP A 159 -12.71 -2.45 5.13
C ASP A 159 -14.09 -3.12 5.19
N ARG A 160 -14.11 -4.45 5.08
CA ARG A 160 -15.34 -5.27 5.18
C ARG A 160 -15.58 -5.88 6.58
N ARG A 161 -15.07 -5.24 7.65
CA ARG A 161 -15.29 -5.74 9.03
C ARG A 161 -16.68 -5.43 9.62
N SER A 162 -17.51 -4.64 8.93
CA SER A 162 -18.86 -4.26 9.37
C SER A 162 -19.94 -5.07 8.66
N LYS A 163 -20.84 -5.71 9.42
CA LYS A 163 -21.99 -6.47 8.90
C LYS A 163 -23.11 -5.60 8.28
N ASN A 164 -22.93 -4.27 8.22
CA ASN A 164 -24.03 -3.33 7.97
C ASN A 164 -23.67 -2.12 7.08
N ARG A 165 -22.68 -2.24 6.18
CA ARG A 165 -22.41 -1.19 5.18
C ARG A 165 -23.07 -1.51 3.84
N ASP A 166 -23.62 -0.47 3.22
CA ASP A 166 -24.05 -0.46 1.82
C ASP A 166 -22.94 -0.99 0.92
N LEU A 167 -23.31 -1.65 -0.18
CA LEU A 167 -22.36 -2.07 -1.19
C LEU A 167 -21.64 -0.83 -1.79
N PRO A 168 -20.35 -0.92 -2.16
CA PRO A 168 -19.68 0.12 -2.91
C PRO A 168 -20.50 0.54 -4.12
N LYS A 169 -20.73 1.84 -4.28
CA LYS A 169 -21.58 2.39 -5.34
C LYS A 169 -20.71 3.08 -6.39
N LEU A 170 -20.96 2.73 -7.65
CA LEU A 170 -20.54 3.51 -8.81
C LEU A 170 -21.79 4.12 -9.44
N ASN A 171 -21.90 5.44 -9.36
CA ASN A 171 -22.97 6.20 -9.98
C ASN A 171 -22.42 6.90 -11.23
N LEU A 172 -22.78 6.37 -12.40
CA LEU A 172 -22.54 6.98 -13.69
C LEU A 172 -23.77 7.81 -14.05
N LEU A 173 -23.63 9.14 -14.15
CA LEU A 173 -24.74 10.00 -14.56
C LEU A 173 -25.01 9.89 -16.07
N HIS A 174 -25.65 10.88 -16.69
CA HIS A 174 -26.04 10.80 -18.08
C HIS A 174 -24.91 11.18 -19.06
N ASP A 175 -24.96 10.65 -20.28
CA ASP A 175 -24.02 10.97 -21.38
C ASP A 175 -22.55 10.65 -21.04
N VAL A 176 -22.30 9.53 -20.33
CA VAL A 176 -20.96 9.02 -20.02
C VAL A 176 -20.53 8.01 -21.08
N HIS A 177 -19.38 8.24 -21.71
CA HIS A 177 -18.80 7.34 -22.73
C HIS A 177 -17.43 6.84 -22.30
N ILE A 178 -17.29 5.53 -22.12
CA ILE A 178 -16.08 4.83 -21.67
C ILE A 178 -15.57 3.94 -22.82
N ALA A 179 -14.56 4.37 -23.56
CA ALA A 179 -14.04 3.59 -24.68
C ALA A 179 -13.30 2.34 -24.17
N GLY A 180 -12.35 2.45 -23.24
CA GLY A 180 -11.55 1.31 -22.81
C GLY A 180 -12.30 0.16 -22.10
N GLY A 181 -13.55 0.40 -21.67
CA GLY A 181 -14.41 -0.58 -21.01
C GLY A 181 -14.63 -0.35 -19.50
N LEU A 182 -15.71 -0.94 -18.97
CA LEU A 182 -16.11 -0.87 -17.57
C LEU A 182 -15.96 -2.24 -16.90
N HIS A 183 -15.08 -2.32 -15.90
CA HIS A 183 -14.83 -3.51 -15.10
C HIS A 183 -15.27 -3.30 -13.66
N LEU A 184 -16.19 -4.15 -13.19
CA LEU A 184 -16.70 -4.10 -11.83
C LEU A 184 -16.27 -5.33 -11.04
N GLY A 185 -15.74 -5.11 -9.85
CA GLY A 185 -15.45 -6.15 -8.88
C GLY A 185 -16.73 -6.78 -8.31
N HIS A 186 -16.58 -7.97 -7.74
CA HIS A 186 -17.68 -8.66 -7.08
C HIS A 186 -18.25 -7.83 -5.92
N CYS A 187 -19.57 -7.58 -5.99
CA CYS A 187 -20.35 -6.76 -5.05
C CYS A 187 -20.11 -5.23 -5.14
N VAL A 188 -20.03 -4.68 -6.35
CA VAL A 188 -20.20 -3.24 -6.61
C VAL A 188 -21.64 -3.00 -7.11
N GLN A 189 -22.35 -2.06 -6.49
CA GLN A 189 -23.62 -1.57 -6.98
C GLN A 189 -23.37 -0.50 -8.06
N LEU A 190 -23.98 -0.69 -9.22
CA LEU A 190 -23.87 0.22 -10.34
C LEU A 190 -25.20 0.92 -10.58
N GLU A 191 -25.17 2.24 -10.53
CA GLU A 191 -26.28 3.11 -10.89
C GLU A 191 -25.91 3.82 -12.20
N ARG A 192 -26.78 3.74 -13.21
CA ARG A 192 -26.53 4.35 -14.52
C ARG A 192 -27.64 5.33 -14.86
N GLY A 193 -27.26 6.53 -15.28
CA GLY A 193 -28.12 7.49 -15.94
C GLY A 193 -28.36 7.15 -17.40
N ASN A 194 -28.98 8.07 -18.12
CA ASN A 194 -29.31 7.90 -19.54
C ASN A 194 -28.04 7.98 -20.42
N ARG A 195 -27.98 7.19 -21.49
CA ARG A 195 -26.88 7.23 -22.49
C ARG A 195 -25.48 6.96 -21.91
N VAL A 196 -25.38 6.04 -20.96
CA VAL A 196 -24.10 5.47 -20.53
C VAL A 196 -23.67 4.38 -21.51
N GLN A 197 -22.49 4.54 -22.11
CA GLN A 197 -21.91 3.59 -23.06
C GLN A 197 -20.52 3.17 -22.59
N ALA A 198 -20.23 1.87 -22.69
CA ALA A 198 -18.89 1.32 -22.56
C ALA A 198 -18.67 0.27 -23.65
N GLU A 199 -17.48 0.21 -24.25
CA GLU A 199 -17.19 -0.80 -25.29
C GLU A 199 -17.28 -2.22 -24.74
N TYR A 200 -16.90 -2.41 -23.47
CA TYR A 200 -16.98 -3.68 -22.78
C TYR A 200 -17.55 -3.52 -21.36
N PHE A 201 -18.33 -4.51 -20.92
CA PHE A 201 -18.77 -4.66 -19.54
C PHE A 201 -18.24 -5.97 -18.98
N GLY A 202 -17.30 -5.90 -18.05
CA GLY A 202 -16.73 -7.06 -17.37
C GLY A 202 -17.10 -7.12 -15.90
N ILE A 203 -17.47 -8.30 -15.41
CA ILE A 203 -17.40 -8.61 -13.98
C ILE A 203 -16.05 -9.30 -13.77
N ALA A 204 -15.17 -8.71 -12.95
CA ALA A 204 -13.87 -9.30 -12.66
C ALA A 204 -14.08 -10.68 -12.00
N PRO A 205 -13.50 -11.79 -12.50
CA PRO A 205 -13.81 -13.14 -12.03
C PRO A 205 -13.53 -13.34 -10.52
N HIS A 206 -14.30 -14.23 -9.90
CA HIS A 206 -14.00 -14.76 -8.57
C HIS A 206 -12.76 -15.65 -8.70
N GLU A 207 -11.69 -15.35 -7.97
CA GLU A 207 -10.69 -16.35 -7.60
C GLU A 207 -10.60 -16.47 -6.06
N PRO A 208 -10.25 -17.66 -5.54
CA PRO A 208 -10.75 -18.14 -4.27
C PRO A 208 -9.94 -17.58 -3.09
N LEU A 209 -10.51 -16.59 -2.40
CA LEU A 209 -10.19 -16.36 -0.99
C LEU A 209 -10.76 -17.54 -0.17
N ASN A 210 -10.02 -18.63 -0.07
CA ASN A 210 -10.28 -19.63 0.96
C ASN A 210 -9.51 -19.24 2.24
N MET A 211 -10.10 -18.30 2.99
CA MET A 211 -9.77 -18.09 4.40
C MET A 211 -10.86 -18.77 5.21
N ASP A 212 -10.59 -20.00 5.63
CA ASP A 212 -11.53 -20.84 6.35
C ASP A 212 -11.68 -20.35 7.81
N ARG A 213 -12.60 -19.40 8.02
CA ARG A 213 -13.52 -19.25 9.16
C ARG A 213 -14.26 -17.92 9.02
N ASP A 214 -15.58 -18.00 9.07
CA ASP A 214 -16.60 -16.99 8.75
C ASP A 214 -16.85 -16.75 7.25
N ARG A 215 -17.74 -17.58 6.68
CA ARG A 215 -18.34 -17.33 5.36
C ARG A 215 -18.95 -15.91 5.33
N PRO A 216 -18.53 -15.00 4.44
CA PRO A 216 -19.37 -13.87 4.07
C PRO A 216 -20.66 -14.45 3.46
N LYS A 217 -21.83 -14.11 4.00
CA LYS A 217 -23.11 -14.47 3.38
C LYS A 217 -23.08 -13.95 1.93
N ALA A 218 -23.30 -14.85 0.98
CA ALA A 218 -23.19 -14.59 -0.45
C ALA A 218 -23.94 -13.31 -0.87
N CYS A 219 -23.25 -12.41 -1.59
CA CYS A 219 -23.91 -11.37 -2.38
C CYS A 219 -24.83 -12.08 -3.38
N LYS A 220 -26.15 -11.91 -3.27
CA LYS A 220 -27.09 -12.47 -4.25
C LYS A 220 -26.87 -11.78 -5.60
N PRO A 221 -26.91 -12.50 -6.73
CA PRO A 221 -26.77 -11.91 -8.06
C PRO A 221 -27.91 -10.92 -8.34
N LEU A 222 -27.59 -9.87 -9.10
CA LEU A 222 -28.55 -8.88 -9.61
C LEU A 222 -29.64 -9.57 -10.46
N PRO A 223 -30.93 -9.40 -10.15
CA PRO A 223 -31.98 -9.74 -11.09
C PRO A 223 -32.00 -8.67 -12.21
N GLY A 224 -31.60 -9.06 -13.42
CA GLY A 224 -31.72 -8.19 -14.61
C GLY A 224 -30.57 -8.24 -15.63
N ALA A 225 -29.44 -8.89 -15.35
CA ALA A 225 -28.31 -8.99 -16.29
C ALA A 225 -28.44 -10.18 -17.28
N ALA A 226 -29.64 -10.42 -17.81
CA ALA A 226 -29.85 -11.42 -18.86
C ALA A 226 -29.66 -10.75 -20.23
N GLY A 227 -28.43 -10.76 -20.73
CA GLY A 227 -28.13 -10.30 -22.09
C GLY A 227 -26.65 -10.10 -22.33
N LEU A 228 -26.07 -10.98 -23.16
CA LEU A 228 -24.72 -10.91 -23.74
C LEU A 228 -23.55 -11.16 -22.77
N ILE A 229 -23.33 -12.43 -22.44
CA ILE A 229 -22.00 -12.95 -22.13
C ILE A 229 -21.50 -13.64 -23.40
N THR A 230 -20.77 -12.92 -24.25
CA THR A 230 -19.90 -13.57 -25.24
C THR A 230 -18.49 -13.65 -24.66
N LYS A 231 -17.90 -14.85 -24.68
CA LYS A 231 -16.55 -15.11 -24.20
C LYS A 231 -15.55 -14.14 -24.87
N PRO A 232 -14.65 -13.48 -24.13
CA PRO A 232 -13.63 -12.65 -24.76
C PRO A 232 -12.53 -13.54 -25.35
N GLN A 233 -12.20 -13.29 -26.62
CA GLN A 233 -11.00 -13.75 -27.31
C GLN A 233 -10.03 -12.56 -27.30
N LEU A 234 -8.91 -12.69 -26.58
CA LEU A 234 -7.96 -11.62 -26.30
C LEU A 234 -6.69 -11.84 -27.15
N ASP A 235 -6.68 -11.31 -28.37
CA ASP A 235 -5.47 -11.22 -29.19
C ASP A 235 -5.13 -9.73 -29.43
N GLY A 236 -3.92 -9.29 -29.06
CA GLY A 236 -3.33 -8.03 -29.54
C GLY A 236 -3.41 -6.76 -28.66
N ILE A 237 -3.37 -6.86 -27.33
CA ILE A 237 -3.32 -5.69 -26.43
C ILE A 237 -1.87 -5.47 -25.93
N GLU A 238 -1.27 -4.32 -26.23
CA GLU A 238 -0.05 -3.83 -25.55
C GLU A 238 -0.41 -3.27 -24.15
N PRO A 239 0.25 -3.70 -23.06
CA PRO A 239 -0.16 -3.36 -21.70
C PRO A 239 0.30 -1.97 -21.23
N VAL A 240 -0.65 -1.16 -20.75
CA VAL A 240 -0.40 0.04 -19.92
C VAL A 240 -0.25 -0.41 -18.46
N TYR A 241 0.92 -0.18 -17.86
CA TYR A 241 1.25 -0.64 -16.50
C TYR A 241 0.81 0.36 -15.41
N VAL A 242 -0.40 0.16 -14.91
CA VAL A 242 -0.76 0.47 -13.52
C VAL A 242 -0.90 -0.89 -12.83
N PHE A 243 -0.15 -1.19 -11.77
CA PHE A 243 -0.12 -2.55 -11.18
C PHE A 243 -1.44 -2.92 -10.48
N THR A 244 -2.44 -3.27 -11.29
CA THR A 244 -3.65 -3.99 -10.90
C THR A 244 -3.43 -5.45 -11.25
N GLY A 245 -2.71 -6.17 -10.39
CA GLY A 245 -2.49 -7.62 -10.50
C GLY A 245 -1.55 -8.02 -11.65
N ALA A 246 -0.30 -8.34 -11.31
CA ALA A 246 0.48 -9.26 -12.13
C ALA A 246 0.41 -10.64 -11.46
N ALA A 247 -0.22 -11.62 -12.11
CA ALA A 247 0.35 -12.96 -12.06
C ALA A 247 1.64 -12.87 -12.87
N LEU A 248 2.76 -12.63 -12.18
CA LEU A 248 4.07 -12.75 -12.80
C LEU A 248 4.20 -14.19 -13.31
N SER A 249 4.74 -14.39 -14.51
CA SER A 249 5.16 -15.72 -14.96
C SER A 249 6.55 -16.05 -14.40
N ARG A 250 6.95 -17.32 -14.42
CA ARG A 250 8.35 -17.70 -14.11
C ARG A 250 9.32 -16.86 -14.96
N ASP A 251 10.44 -16.49 -14.34
CA ASP A 251 11.58 -15.79 -14.97
C ASP A 251 11.38 -14.31 -15.38
N GLN A 252 10.28 -13.66 -14.99
CA GLN A 252 10.12 -12.21 -15.16
C GLN A 252 10.92 -11.40 -14.12
N THR A 253 11.47 -10.26 -14.55
CA THR A 253 12.10 -9.26 -13.69
C THR A 253 11.22 -8.02 -13.59
N LEU A 254 10.82 -7.65 -12.39
CA LEU A 254 10.06 -6.43 -12.10
C LEU A 254 10.97 -5.37 -11.47
N GLY A 255 10.85 -4.10 -11.88
CA GLY A 255 11.57 -2.98 -11.26
C GLY A 255 11.02 -2.63 -9.87
N ASP A 256 11.04 -1.34 -9.53
CA ASP A 256 10.43 -0.86 -8.28
C ASP A 256 8.91 -0.79 -8.40
N ALA A 257 8.20 -1.29 -7.38
CA ALA A 257 6.75 -1.29 -7.35
C ALA A 257 6.22 -0.79 -6.00
N THR A 258 5.24 0.13 -6.04
CA THR A 258 4.45 0.53 -4.88
C THR A 258 3.01 0.08 -5.07
N LEU A 259 2.51 -0.66 -4.10
CA LEU A 259 1.21 -1.31 -4.14
C LEU A 259 0.40 -0.85 -2.93
N VAL A 260 -0.88 -0.65 -3.11
CA VAL A 260 -1.73 -0.16 -2.03
C VAL A 260 -3.02 -0.96 -2.08
N PHE A 261 -3.39 -1.56 -0.95
CA PHE A 261 -4.57 -2.38 -0.68
C PHE A 261 -4.60 -3.80 -1.26
N MET A 262 -3.50 -4.29 -1.86
CA MET A 262 -3.42 -5.64 -2.43
C MET A 262 -2.14 -6.38 -2.01
N GLY A 263 -2.29 -7.68 -1.73
CA GLY A 263 -1.15 -8.57 -1.59
C GLY A 263 -0.50 -8.90 -2.93
N GLN A 264 0.75 -9.36 -2.90
CA GLN A 264 1.50 -9.84 -4.05
C GLN A 264 2.05 -11.22 -3.75
N GLU A 265 2.06 -12.07 -4.77
CA GLU A 265 2.89 -13.26 -4.81
C GLU A 265 3.92 -13.09 -5.93
N VAL A 266 5.19 -13.04 -5.57
CA VAL A 266 6.30 -13.09 -6.52
C VAL A 266 6.57 -14.55 -6.82
N PRO A 267 6.41 -15.03 -8.07
CA PRO A 267 6.46 -16.44 -8.41
C PRO A 267 7.83 -17.06 -8.17
N PRO A 268 7.90 -18.40 -8.15
CA PRO A 268 9.15 -19.10 -7.95
C PRO A 268 10.24 -18.66 -8.94
N GLY A 269 11.42 -18.32 -8.43
CA GLY A 269 12.58 -17.90 -9.22
C GLY A 269 12.52 -16.49 -9.83
N ALA A 270 11.40 -15.78 -9.72
CA ALA A 270 11.27 -14.43 -10.25
C ALA A 270 12.08 -13.42 -9.44
N LYS A 271 12.46 -12.31 -10.07
CA LYS A 271 13.25 -11.24 -9.43
C LYS A 271 12.49 -9.93 -9.44
N VAL A 272 12.51 -9.22 -8.32
CA VAL A 272 11.91 -7.89 -8.21
C VAL A 272 12.88 -6.91 -7.58
N GLY A 273 12.78 -5.63 -7.96
CA GLY A 273 13.49 -4.53 -7.34
C GLY A 273 12.97 -4.26 -5.93
N HIS A 274 12.63 -3.00 -5.67
CA HIS A 274 12.05 -2.59 -4.39
C HIS A 274 10.53 -2.82 -4.41
N LEU A 275 10.01 -3.65 -3.50
CA LEU A 275 8.57 -3.82 -3.30
C LEU A 275 8.09 -3.02 -2.10
N ARG A 276 7.12 -2.14 -2.31
CA ARG A 276 6.41 -1.43 -1.25
C ARG A 276 4.94 -1.81 -1.28
N THR A 277 4.36 -2.16 -0.13
CA THR A 277 2.91 -2.32 -0.01
C THR A 277 2.33 -1.67 1.23
N ILE A 278 1.09 -1.19 1.12
CA ILE A 278 0.30 -0.67 2.23
C ILE A 278 -1.05 -1.40 2.20
N ASN A 279 -1.47 -2.04 3.30
CA ASN A 279 -2.67 -2.86 3.42
C ASN A 279 -2.71 -4.06 2.45
N GLY A 280 -1.58 -4.76 2.27
CA GLY A 280 -1.48 -5.93 1.41
C GLY A 280 -0.33 -6.86 1.81
N ALA A 281 -0.49 -8.18 1.63
CA ALA A 281 0.54 -9.16 1.99
C ALA A 281 1.54 -9.42 0.86
N VAL A 282 2.84 -9.48 1.11
CA VAL A 282 3.86 -9.91 0.13
C VAL A 282 4.25 -11.35 0.40
N VAL A 283 4.19 -12.20 -0.62
CA VAL A 283 4.73 -13.56 -0.63
C VAL A 283 5.82 -13.61 -1.68
N LEU A 284 7.06 -13.91 -1.30
CA LEU A 284 8.10 -14.31 -2.26
C LEU A 284 8.09 -15.83 -2.32
N SER A 285 7.68 -16.40 -3.45
CA SER A 285 7.63 -17.85 -3.65
C SER A 285 9.03 -18.46 -3.80
N GLU A 286 9.11 -19.78 -3.96
CA GLU A 286 10.38 -20.51 -3.83
C GLU A 286 11.49 -19.92 -4.72
N ARG A 287 12.65 -19.62 -4.11
CA ARG A 287 13.82 -19.03 -4.81
C ARG A 287 13.55 -17.67 -5.49
N ALA A 288 12.43 -17.01 -5.20
CA ALA A 288 12.20 -15.65 -5.66
C ALA A 288 13.17 -14.67 -4.98
N GLU A 289 13.56 -13.61 -5.68
CA GLU A 289 14.46 -12.60 -5.17
C GLU A 289 13.82 -11.21 -5.15
N ALA A 290 14.05 -10.43 -4.09
CA ALA A 290 13.70 -9.01 -4.04
C ALA A 290 14.92 -8.14 -3.65
N ALA A 291 15.00 -6.92 -4.19
CA ALA A 291 16.03 -5.97 -3.78
C ALA A 291 15.75 -5.40 -2.39
N ALA A 292 14.50 -5.04 -2.08
CA ALA A 292 14.08 -4.63 -0.74
C ALA A 292 12.57 -4.76 -0.57
N LEU A 293 12.08 -4.78 0.67
CA LEU A 293 10.65 -4.83 1.00
C LEU A 293 10.27 -3.73 2.00
N ASN A 294 9.17 -3.02 1.77
CA ASN A 294 8.56 -2.11 2.73
C ASN A 294 7.05 -2.36 2.81
N VAL A 295 6.57 -2.92 3.91
CA VAL A 295 5.19 -3.42 4.05
C VAL A 295 4.52 -2.79 5.26
N VAL A 296 3.39 -2.11 5.04
CA VAL A 296 2.56 -1.52 6.09
C VAL A 296 1.22 -2.23 6.11
N ASN A 297 0.76 -2.67 7.29
CA ASN A 297 -0.50 -3.38 7.51
C ASN A 297 -0.68 -4.63 6.61
N GLY A 298 0.37 -5.43 6.47
CA GLY A 298 0.38 -6.60 5.59
C GLY A 298 1.39 -7.65 6.03
N ALA A 299 1.13 -8.92 5.72
CA ALA A 299 2.07 -10.00 6.00
C ALA A 299 3.21 -10.02 4.98
N VAL A 300 4.42 -10.39 5.38
CA VAL A 300 5.52 -10.73 4.50
C VAL A 300 5.85 -12.20 4.72
N VAL A 301 5.85 -12.99 3.65
CA VAL A 301 6.19 -14.41 3.67
C VAL A 301 7.28 -14.67 2.64
N LEU A 302 8.45 -15.11 3.10
CA LEU A 302 9.52 -15.60 2.23
C LEU A 302 9.44 -17.14 2.23
N LYS A 303 9.05 -17.73 1.10
CA LYS A 303 8.99 -19.18 0.90
C LYS A 303 10.39 -19.78 0.79
N ASP A 304 10.45 -21.10 0.60
CA ASP A 304 11.72 -21.83 0.62
C ASP A 304 12.78 -21.20 -0.29
N SER A 305 13.97 -20.97 0.28
CA SER A 305 15.12 -20.43 -0.44
C SER A 305 14.90 -19.05 -1.10
N ALA A 306 13.83 -18.31 -0.78
CA ALA A 306 13.62 -16.94 -1.25
C ALA A 306 14.65 -15.98 -0.64
N HIS A 307 15.03 -14.92 -1.36
CA HIS A 307 16.12 -14.03 -0.97
C HIS A 307 15.75 -12.55 -1.09
N VAL A 308 15.85 -11.80 0.01
CA VAL A 308 15.85 -10.33 -0.02
C VAL A 308 17.27 -9.81 0.19
N ARG A 309 17.79 -9.04 -0.78
CA ARG A 309 19.18 -8.56 -0.74
C ARG A 309 19.37 -7.36 0.20
N GLY A 310 18.42 -6.44 0.18
CA GLY A 310 18.46 -5.17 0.91
C GLY A 310 17.52 -5.13 2.11
N ALA A 311 17.09 -3.92 2.46
CA ALA A 311 16.33 -3.68 3.68
C ALA A 311 14.92 -4.28 3.65
N VAL A 312 14.44 -4.71 4.82
CA VAL A 312 13.05 -5.14 5.03
C VAL A 312 12.45 -4.32 6.16
N GLU A 313 11.43 -3.52 5.86
CA GLU A 313 10.62 -2.84 6.85
C GLU A 313 9.21 -3.44 6.87
N VAL A 314 8.73 -3.87 8.04
CA VAL A 314 7.37 -4.38 8.22
C VAL A 314 6.68 -3.67 9.39
N ARG A 315 5.50 -3.12 9.15
CA ARG A 315 4.69 -2.43 10.15
C ARG A 315 3.31 -3.04 10.22
N ASN A 316 2.87 -3.45 11.42
CA ASN A 316 1.55 -4.03 11.69
C ASN A 316 1.19 -5.25 10.80
N GLY A 317 2.11 -6.19 10.62
CA GLY A 317 1.87 -7.46 9.96
C GLY A 317 3.06 -8.41 10.11
N PRO A 318 2.85 -9.73 10.03
CA PRO A 318 3.90 -10.69 10.33
C PRO A 318 5.01 -10.72 9.29
N LEU A 319 6.24 -11.02 9.72
CA LEU A 319 7.34 -11.38 8.84
C LEU A 319 7.70 -12.86 9.06
N LEU A 320 7.41 -13.70 8.07
CA LEU A 320 7.63 -15.14 8.10
C LEU A 320 8.72 -15.51 7.10
N LEU A 321 9.76 -16.17 7.57
CA LEU A 321 10.79 -16.78 6.74
C LEU A 321 10.62 -18.30 6.84
N GLU A 322 10.25 -18.94 5.75
CA GLU A 322 10.22 -20.40 5.63
C GLU A 322 11.64 -20.96 5.41
N ALA A 323 11.74 -22.27 5.18
CA ALA A 323 13.01 -22.97 5.17
C ALA A 323 14.04 -22.31 4.24
N ASN A 324 15.29 -22.19 4.70
CA ASN A 324 16.41 -21.67 3.90
C ASN A 324 16.25 -20.24 3.33
N ALA A 325 15.18 -19.50 3.64
CA ALA A 325 14.98 -18.14 3.18
C ALA A 325 16.03 -17.20 3.79
N VAL A 326 16.43 -16.19 3.02
CA VAL A 326 17.56 -15.30 3.36
C VAL A 326 17.12 -13.85 3.29
N ILE A 327 17.44 -13.07 4.32
CA ILE A 327 17.44 -11.61 4.26
C ILE A 327 18.87 -11.14 4.54
N SER A 328 19.51 -10.53 3.55
CA SER A 328 20.90 -10.07 3.67
C SER A 328 21.01 -8.66 4.27
N GLY A 329 20.01 -7.81 4.05
CA GLY A 329 20.00 -6.44 4.55
C GLY A 329 19.39 -6.28 5.96
N PRO A 330 19.32 -5.03 6.45
CA PRO A 330 18.75 -4.73 7.76
C PRO A 330 17.24 -4.99 7.80
N VAL A 331 16.74 -5.40 8.97
CA VAL A 331 15.33 -5.69 9.20
C VAL A 331 14.78 -4.79 10.31
N THR A 332 13.71 -4.05 10.03
CA THR A 332 13.02 -3.22 11.02
C THR A 332 11.55 -3.63 11.09
N VAL A 333 11.07 -3.99 12.28
CA VAL A 333 9.72 -4.51 12.47
C VAL A 333 8.97 -3.77 13.58
N TYR A 334 7.80 -3.23 13.24
CA TYR A 334 6.93 -2.48 14.14
C TYR A 334 5.64 -3.22 14.44
N ASN A 335 5.30 -3.35 15.73
CA ASN A 335 4.01 -3.86 16.21
C ASN A 335 3.53 -5.14 15.48
N SER A 336 4.44 -6.10 15.38
CA SER A 336 4.28 -7.31 14.57
C SER A 336 5.02 -8.47 15.23
N TYR A 337 5.02 -9.63 14.58
CA TYR A 337 5.87 -10.75 14.97
C TYR A 337 6.76 -11.21 13.82
N ILE A 338 7.93 -11.75 14.17
CA ILE A 338 8.88 -12.37 13.24
C ILE A 338 8.91 -13.86 13.54
N GLN A 339 8.84 -14.69 12.50
CA GLN A 339 9.09 -16.13 12.60
C GLN A 339 10.17 -16.53 11.60
N VAL A 340 11.30 -17.03 12.11
CA VAL A 340 12.42 -17.53 11.30
C VAL A 340 12.39 -19.06 11.39
N GLN A 341 12.07 -19.75 10.31
CA GLN A 341 11.98 -21.22 10.30
C GLN A 341 13.36 -21.90 10.11
N LYS A 342 13.34 -23.22 9.95
CA LYS A 342 14.55 -24.06 9.88
C LYS A 342 15.47 -23.67 8.74
N GLY A 343 16.74 -23.38 9.06
CA GLY A 343 17.76 -23.01 8.06
C GLY A 343 17.59 -21.63 7.46
N ALA A 344 16.51 -20.91 7.78
CA ALA A 344 16.32 -19.53 7.38
C ALA A 344 17.30 -18.62 8.12
N ARG A 345 17.73 -17.54 7.47
CA ARG A 345 18.67 -16.59 8.07
C ARG A 345 18.34 -15.13 7.78
N ILE A 346 18.58 -14.29 8.78
CA ILE A 346 18.66 -12.84 8.65
C ILE A 346 20.11 -12.46 8.95
N ASP A 347 20.86 -12.08 7.93
CA ASP A 347 22.29 -11.76 8.07
C ASP A 347 22.51 -10.33 8.58
N GLY A 348 21.64 -9.39 8.18
CA GLY A 348 21.69 -8.01 8.63
C GLY A 348 21.15 -7.78 10.06
N PRO A 349 21.31 -6.57 10.61
CA PRO A 349 20.83 -6.25 11.95
C PRO A 349 19.31 -6.17 11.99
N VAL A 350 18.72 -6.65 13.09
CA VAL A 350 17.28 -6.66 13.37
C VAL A 350 16.95 -5.61 14.44
N THR A 351 16.13 -4.62 14.11
CA THR A 351 15.54 -3.69 15.07
C THR A 351 14.06 -4.04 15.27
N PHE A 352 13.71 -4.49 16.48
CA PHE A 352 12.41 -5.08 16.78
C PHE A 352 11.62 -4.25 17.80
N TYR A 353 10.55 -3.61 17.31
CA TYR A 353 9.55 -2.89 18.11
C TYR A 353 8.24 -3.69 18.28
N GLY A 354 8.21 -4.95 17.83
CA GLY A 354 7.03 -5.81 17.80
C GLY A 354 6.73 -6.53 19.12
N GLU A 355 5.88 -7.55 19.04
CA GLU A 355 5.41 -8.35 20.19
C GLU A 355 6.17 -9.67 20.34
N THR A 356 6.37 -10.43 19.28
CA THR A 356 7.04 -11.74 19.36
C THR A 356 8.12 -11.89 18.28
N LEU A 357 9.33 -12.30 18.67
CA LEU A 357 10.38 -12.77 17.77
C LEU A 357 10.60 -14.25 18.05
N ALA A 358 10.24 -15.13 17.12
CA ALA A 358 10.43 -16.56 17.22
C ALA A 358 11.47 -17.03 16.20
N VAL A 359 12.54 -17.66 16.68
CA VAL A 359 13.56 -18.29 15.83
C VAL A 359 13.48 -19.79 16.06
N ALA A 360 13.05 -20.52 15.03
CA ALA A 360 12.79 -21.95 15.07
C ALA A 360 14.06 -22.78 14.87
N LEU A 361 13.91 -24.12 14.88
CA LEU A 361 15.01 -25.09 14.85
C LEU A 361 16.06 -24.81 13.76
N GLY A 362 17.26 -24.37 14.14
CA GLY A 362 18.35 -24.10 13.19
C GLY A 362 18.23 -22.78 12.40
N GLY A 363 17.26 -21.93 12.73
CA GLY A 363 17.16 -20.57 12.19
C GLY A 363 18.24 -19.65 12.76
N GLN A 364 18.67 -18.65 11.98
CA GLN A 364 19.77 -17.76 12.36
C GLN A 364 19.38 -16.30 12.20
N VAL A 365 19.78 -15.47 13.15
CA VAL A 365 19.65 -14.01 13.06
C VAL A 365 20.98 -13.36 13.44
N GLY A 366 21.31 -12.24 12.81
CA GLY A 366 22.50 -11.44 13.10
C GLY A 366 22.39 -10.70 14.43
N ASP A 367 22.75 -9.42 14.43
CA ASP A 367 22.50 -8.54 15.58
C ASP A 367 20.98 -8.36 15.78
N VAL A 368 20.52 -8.38 17.04
CA VAL A 368 19.12 -8.18 17.39
C VAL A 368 19.01 -7.13 18.49
N ARG A 369 18.24 -6.08 18.23
CA ARG A 369 17.92 -5.04 19.20
C ARG A 369 16.42 -5.00 19.46
N ILE A 370 16.01 -5.35 20.68
CA ILE A 370 14.65 -5.20 21.17
C ILE A 370 14.48 -3.75 21.63
N ALA A 371 14.04 -2.90 20.71
CA ALA A 371 14.08 -1.46 20.85
C ALA A 371 12.85 -0.90 21.58
N ARG A 372 13.04 0.27 22.22
CA ARG A 372 11.97 1.10 22.80
C ARG A 372 11.52 2.14 21.77
N LEU A 373 10.21 2.43 21.68
CA LEU A 373 9.71 3.59 20.94
C LEU A 373 9.78 4.82 21.86
N ASP A 374 10.47 5.88 21.43
CA ASP A 374 10.71 7.07 22.26
C ASP A 374 9.46 7.98 22.42
N ASP A 375 8.45 7.87 21.54
CA ASP A 375 7.30 8.79 21.46
C ASP A 375 5.94 8.23 21.94
N GLN A 376 5.89 7.11 22.68
CA GLN A 376 4.61 6.54 23.14
C GLN A 376 4.39 6.66 24.66
N PRO A 377 3.25 7.22 25.12
CA PRO A 377 2.92 7.28 26.53
C PRO A 377 2.56 5.88 27.07
N SER A 378 3.15 5.58 28.22
CA SER A 378 2.92 4.47 29.16
C SER A 378 3.06 3.02 28.63
N GLU A 379 4.08 2.34 29.18
CA GLU A 379 4.28 0.87 29.24
C GLU A 379 3.08 0.07 29.79
N GLY A 380 1.99 0.73 30.21
CA GLY A 380 0.90 0.11 30.95
C GLY A 380 -0.10 -0.71 30.11
N LYS A 381 -0.10 -0.62 28.77
CA LYS A 381 -1.10 -1.32 27.93
C LYS A 381 -0.55 -2.29 26.87
N ARG A 382 0.75 -2.29 26.58
CA ARG A 382 1.34 -3.22 25.59
C ARG A 382 2.06 -4.34 26.34
N GLY A 383 1.77 -5.59 25.96
CA GLY A 383 2.44 -6.75 26.53
C GLY A 383 3.96 -6.67 26.32
N ARG A 384 4.72 -7.21 27.28
CA ARG A 384 6.19 -7.32 27.13
C ARG A 384 6.53 -8.16 25.91
N PRO A 385 7.43 -7.71 25.03
CA PRO A 385 7.83 -8.50 23.88
C PRO A 385 8.44 -9.82 24.33
N THR A 386 8.21 -10.88 23.56
CA THR A 386 8.77 -12.20 23.81
C THR A 386 9.74 -12.56 22.70
N VAL A 387 10.99 -12.84 23.06
CA VAL A 387 11.97 -13.50 22.19
C VAL A 387 11.96 -14.98 22.52
N HIS A 388 11.67 -15.84 21.54
CA HIS A 388 11.69 -17.29 21.69
C HIS A 388 12.72 -17.89 20.74
N LEU A 389 13.78 -18.45 21.32
CA LEU A 389 14.81 -19.20 20.60
C LEU A 389 14.55 -20.69 20.80
N GLN A 390 14.31 -21.42 19.71
CA GLN A 390 14.17 -22.87 19.72
C GLN A 390 15.53 -23.56 19.67
N GLU A 391 15.52 -24.90 19.72
CA GLU A 391 16.73 -25.69 19.73
C GLU A 391 17.57 -25.44 18.47
N GLY A 392 18.88 -25.23 18.61
CA GLY A 392 19.75 -24.91 17.48
C GLY A 392 19.49 -23.56 16.80
N ALA A 393 18.55 -22.75 17.27
CA ALA A 393 18.42 -21.37 16.85
C ALA A 393 19.66 -20.57 17.30
N ALA A 394 20.16 -19.69 16.45
CA ALA A 394 21.35 -18.89 16.75
C ALA A 394 21.10 -17.40 16.56
N VAL A 395 21.46 -16.62 17.59
CA VAL A 395 21.76 -15.20 17.43
C VAL A 395 23.27 -15.11 17.24
N ARG A 396 23.73 -14.83 16.02
CA ARG A 396 25.17 -14.81 15.68
C ARG A 396 25.84 -13.51 16.11
N GLY A 397 25.04 -12.45 16.28
CA GLY A 397 25.48 -11.14 16.72
C GLY A 397 25.11 -10.83 18.17
N LYS A 398 25.02 -9.55 18.48
CA LYS A 398 24.62 -9.04 19.80
C LYS A 398 23.11 -9.13 19.97
N LEU A 399 22.65 -9.59 21.15
CA LEU A 399 21.27 -9.45 21.57
C LEU A 399 21.15 -8.30 22.58
N VAL A 400 20.48 -7.22 22.20
CA VAL A 400 20.36 -6.00 23.01
C VAL A 400 18.91 -5.76 23.41
N PHE A 401 18.65 -5.49 24.68
CA PHE A 401 17.33 -5.16 25.19
C PHE A 401 17.29 -3.72 25.70
N ASP A 402 16.51 -2.84 25.05
CA ASP A 402 16.31 -1.45 25.50
C ASP A 402 15.04 -1.27 26.32
N ARG A 403 14.22 -2.33 26.42
CA ARG A 403 12.97 -2.36 27.18
C ARG A 403 12.75 -3.73 27.82
N PRO A 404 11.98 -3.82 28.92
CA PRO A 404 11.64 -5.10 29.54
C PRO A 404 11.03 -6.09 28.55
N ALA A 405 11.57 -7.30 28.51
CA ALA A 405 11.17 -8.36 27.57
C ALA A 405 11.18 -9.74 28.26
N LYS A 406 10.56 -10.72 27.64
CA LYS A 406 10.64 -12.14 28.01
C LYS A 406 11.59 -12.83 27.04
N LEU A 407 12.59 -13.56 27.55
CA LEU A 407 13.47 -14.38 26.74
C LEU A 407 13.19 -15.86 27.05
N LYS A 408 12.67 -16.60 26.08
CA LYS A 408 12.41 -18.03 26.16
C LYS A 408 13.43 -18.78 25.33
N ILE A 409 14.04 -19.80 25.91
CA ILE A 409 15.02 -20.65 25.22
C ILE A 409 14.57 -22.09 25.37
N SER A 410 14.27 -22.74 24.25
CA SER A 410 14.02 -24.18 24.19
C SER A 410 15.34 -24.84 23.83
N HIS A 411 16.07 -25.32 24.84
CA HIS A 411 17.35 -26.04 24.72
C HIS A 411 18.54 -25.21 24.22
N GLY A 412 19.71 -25.49 24.77
CA GLY A 412 20.96 -24.81 24.42
C GLY A 412 21.38 -23.72 25.41
N PRO A 413 22.62 -23.23 25.28
CA PRO A 413 23.15 -22.16 26.13
C PRO A 413 22.40 -20.85 25.87
N ALA A 414 22.25 -20.04 26.92
CA ALA A 414 21.72 -18.69 26.74
C ALA A 414 22.69 -17.87 25.86
N PRO A 415 22.17 -17.14 24.84
CA PRO A 415 23.02 -16.21 24.10
C PRO A 415 23.50 -15.10 25.04
N GLN A 416 24.67 -14.54 24.74
CA GLN A 416 25.10 -13.32 25.42
C GLN A 416 24.14 -12.18 25.03
N PHE A 417 23.65 -11.45 26.03
CA PHE A 417 22.82 -10.27 25.83
C PHE A 417 23.30 -9.10 26.68
N THR A 418 22.98 -7.89 26.23
CA THR A 418 23.33 -6.63 26.91
C THR A 418 22.09 -5.72 27.02
N GLY A 419 22.14 -4.72 27.91
CA GLY A 419 21.03 -3.81 28.16
C GLY A 419 20.17 -4.24 29.34
N ILE A 420 18.86 -3.99 29.28
CA ILE A 420 17.90 -4.35 30.33
C ILE A 420 17.76 -5.87 30.41
N SER A 421 17.99 -6.43 31.59
CA SER A 421 17.83 -7.87 31.81
C SER A 421 16.41 -8.35 31.47
N PRO A 422 16.24 -9.31 30.55
CA PRO A 422 14.95 -9.89 30.25
C PRO A 422 14.51 -10.88 31.33
N GLU A 423 13.21 -11.14 31.41
CA GLU A 423 12.68 -12.29 32.14
C GLU A 423 13.05 -13.58 31.39
N LEU A 424 14.13 -14.22 31.83
CA LEU A 424 14.63 -15.45 31.22
C LEU A 424 13.82 -16.66 31.69
N LYS A 425 13.32 -17.44 30.73
CA LYS A 425 12.69 -18.75 30.96
C LYS A 425 13.32 -19.81 30.06
N ILE A 426 14.05 -20.73 30.68
CA ILE A 426 14.57 -21.92 29.99
C ILE A 426 13.46 -22.98 30.04
N VAL A 427 12.97 -23.37 28.87
CA VAL A 427 11.91 -24.37 28.72
C VAL A 427 12.57 -25.74 28.56
N LYS A 428 12.33 -26.65 29.51
CA LYS A 428 12.79 -28.05 29.45
C LYS A 428 12.04 -28.80 28.34
N PRO A 429 12.63 -29.85 27.73
CA PRO A 429 11.93 -30.62 26.70
C PRO A 429 10.72 -31.29 27.32
N ASP A 430 9.62 -31.30 26.59
CA ASP A 430 8.53 -32.22 26.89
C ASP A 430 9.07 -33.63 26.61
N ARG A 431 9.27 -34.43 27.65
CA ARG A 431 9.70 -35.83 27.52
C ARG A 431 8.51 -36.59 26.92
N ARG A 432 8.47 -36.73 25.60
CA ARG A 432 7.59 -37.69 24.92
C ARG A 432 8.40 -38.79 24.27
#